data_AF-A5DIP8-F1
#
_entry.id   AF-A5DIP8-F1
#
_cell.length_a   1.000
_cell.length_b   1.000
_cell.length_c   1.000
_cell.angle_alpha   90.00
_cell.angle_beta   90.00
_cell.angle_gamma   90.00
#
_symmetry.space_group_name_H-M   'P 1'
#
loop_
_entity.id
_entity.type
_entity.pdbx_description
1 polymer ?
#
loop_
_entity_poly.entity_id
_entity_poly.type
_entity_poly.pdbx_seq_one_letter_code
_entity_poly.pdbx_strand_id
1 'polypeptide(L)'
;MLPQLYRALRRELGIINRKSHEVHSAKELERVKARLQYQKIQLIRAKKPISEIENEINSKLAAASRPPKVKTDVIRSLIAESPDHLPKVGIQNLKNVAVFLKSQRTYNELIERYNPGLTMSQEDNVSKTANRVGLQVPK
;
A
#
# COMPACT_ATOMS: atom_id res chain seq x y z
N MET A 1 2.25 22.71 20.11
CA MET A 1 1.57 21.39 20.14
C MET A 1 0.94 20.99 18.80
N LEU A 2 0.06 21.80 18.22
CA LEU A 2 -0.61 21.52 16.93
C LEU A 2 0.32 21.17 15.75
N PRO A 3 1.46 21.85 15.50
CA PRO A 3 2.34 21.49 14.38
C PRO A 3 3.00 20.13 14.55
N GLN A 4 3.27 19.71 15.80
CA GLN A 4 3.84 18.39 16.09
C GLN A 4 2.80 17.29 15.86
N LEU A 5 1.56 17.54 16.25
CA LEU A 5 0.43 16.63 16.02
C LEU A 5 0.14 16.46 14.53
N TYR A 6 0.14 17.55 13.75
CA TYR A 6 0.01 17.50 12.29
C TYR A 6 1.11 16.64 11.66
N ARG A 7 2.37 16.86 12.07
CA ARG A 7 3.52 16.05 11.58
C ARG A 7 3.36 14.57 11.92
N ALA A 8 2.89 14.25 13.12
CA ALA A 8 2.65 12.87 13.55
C ALA A 8 1.55 12.19 12.70
N LEU A 9 0.40 12.84 12.54
CA LEU A 9 -0.70 12.32 11.72
C LEU A 9 -0.28 12.13 10.26
N ARG A 10 0.36 13.14 9.66
CA ARG A 10 0.87 13.06 8.29
C ARG A 10 1.87 11.92 8.12
N ARG A 11 2.75 11.71 9.10
CA ARG A 11 3.74 10.62 9.08
C ARG A 11 3.05 9.25 9.11
N GLU A 12 2.18 9.00 10.08
CA GLU A 12 1.54 7.70 10.23
C GLU A 12 0.64 7.38 9.04
N LEU A 13 -0.16 8.34 8.57
CA LEU A 13 -0.97 8.16 7.35
C LEU A 13 -0.10 7.90 6.12
N GLY A 14 1.04 8.57 6.01
CA GLY A 14 2.00 8.33 4.93
C GLY A 14 2.65 6.94 4.97
N ILE A 15 2.84 6.36 6.15
CA ILE A 15 3.35 4.99 6.28
C ILE A 15 2.24 3.99 5.91
N ILE A 16 1.05 4.15 6.50
CA ILE A 16 -0.09 3.26 6.27
C ILE A 16 -0.51 3.26 4.80
N ASN A 17 -0.58 4.43 4.16
CA ASN A 17 -0.95 4.54 2.75
C ASN A 17 0.05 3.83 1.82
N ARG A 18 1.36 3.87 2.14
CA ARG A 18 2.37 3.14 1.35
C ARG A 18 2.18 1.63 1.47
N LYS A 19 2.06 1.12 2.69
CA LYS A 19 1.86 -0.31 2.95
C LYS A 19 0.53 -0.82 2.37
N SER A 20 -0.54 -0.04 2.53
CA SER A 20 -1.85 -0.35 1.92
C SER A 20 -1.75 -0.38 0.40
N HIS A 21 -1.08 0.60 -0.19
CA HIS A 21 -0.85 0.62 -1.64
C HIS A 21 -0.06 -0.62 -2.09
N GLU A 22 1.03 -0.99 -1.44
CA GLU A 22 1.81 -2.20 -1.80
C GLU A 22 0.94 -3.46 -1.87
N VAL A 23 0.05 -3.65 -0.88
CA VAL A 23 -0.86 -4.80 -0.84
C VAL A 23 -1.90 -4.75 -1.96
N HIS A 24 -2.50 -3.58 -2.21
CA HIS A 24 -3.54 -3.45 -3.23
C HIS A 24 -2.99 -3.38 -4.67
N SER A 25 -1.82 -2.76 -4.86
CA SER A 25 -1.22 -2.56 -6.18
C SER A 25 -0.74 -3.87 -6.79
N ALA A 26 -0.35 -4.87 -6.01
CA ALA A 26 0.16 -6.14 -6.52
C ALA A 26 -0.82 -6.83 -7.49
N LYS A 27 -2.11 -6.92 -7.12
CA LYS A 27 -3.14 -7.52 -7.98
C LYS A 27 -3.46 -6.67 -9.21
N GLU A 28 -3.52 -5.35 -9.04
CA GLU A 28 -3.76 -4.43 -10.15
C GLU A 28 -2.59 -4.42 -11.15
N LEU A 29 -1.35 -4.51 -10.66
CA LEU A 29 -0.14 -4.64 -11.49
C LEU A 29 -0.17 -5.90 -12.34
N GLU A 30 -0.53 -7.04 -11.76
CA GLU A 30 -0.69 -8.30 -12.50
C GLU A 30 -1.76 -8.16 -13.62
N ARG A 31 -2.91 -7.56 -13.31
CA ARG A 31 -3.98 -7.31 -14.31
C ARG A 31 -3.51 -6.40 -15.45
N VAL A 32 -2.85 -5.29 -15.12
CA VAL A 32 -2.34 -4.33 -16.10
C VAL A 32 -1.27 -5.00 -16.97
N LYS A 33 -0.34 -5.75 -16.36
CA LYS A 33 0.71 -6.49 -17.05
C LYS A 33 0.13 -7.51 -18.02
N ALA A 34 -0.83 -8.33 -17.58
CA ALA A 34 -1.48 -9.34 -18.43
C ALA A 34 -2.20 -8.69 -19.63
N ARG A 35 -2.94 -7.60 -19.42
CA ARG A 35 -3.61 -6.85 -20.49
C ARG A 35 -2.62 -6.33 -21.53
N LEU A 36 -1.52 -5.73 -21.08
CA LEU A 36 -0.52 -5.17 -21.99
C LEU A 36 0.29 -6.25 -22.72
N GLN A 37 0.57 -7.39 -22.07
CA GLN A 37 1.17 -8.56 -22.71
C GLN A 37 0.27 -9.09 -23.83
N TYR A 38 -1.03 -9.18 -23.58
CA TYR A 38 -1.99 -9.57 -24.61
C TYR A 38 -1.97 -8.60 -25.80
N GLN A 39 -1.98 -7.29 -25.54
CA GLN A 39 -1.88 -6.26 -26.58
C GLN A 39 -0.57 -6.39 -27.39
N LYS A 40 0.56 -6.67 -26.71
CA LYS A 40 1.85 -6.96 -27.36
C LYS A 40 1.76 -8.14 -28.30
N ILE A 41 1.17 -9.26 -27.86
CA ILE A 41 1.00 -10.48 -28.69
C ILE A 41 0.15 -10.17 -29.94
N GLN A 42 -0.92 -9.39 -29.80
CA GLN A 42 -1.76 -9.02 -30.94
C GLN A 42 -1.01 -8.20 -32.00
N LEU A 43 -0.07 -7.35 -31.59
CA LEU A 43 0.70 -6.53 -32.52
C LEU A 43 1.86 -7.27 -33.17
N ILE A 44 2.47 -8.21 -32.44
CA ILE A 44 3.41 -9.17 -33.03
C ILE A 44 2.71 -9.94 -34.15
N ARG A 45 1.48 -10.43 -33.91
CA ARG A 45 0.66 -11.09 -34.94
C ARG A 45 0.37 -10.16 -36.13
N ALA A 46 0.15 -8.87 -35.87
CA ALA A 46 -0.09 -7.86 -36.90
C ALA A 46 1.19 -7.29 -37.55
N LYS A 47 2.39 -7.77 -37.20
CA LYS A 47 3.70 -7.26 -37.68
C LYS A 47 3.90 -5.75 -37.51
N LYS A 48 3.31 -5.15 -36.49
CA LYS A 48 3.45 -3.72 -36.16
C LYS A 48 4.63 -3.48 -35.20
N PRO A 49 5.23 -2.27 -35.19
CA PRO A 49 6.30 -1.94 -34.24
C PRO A 49 5.81 -2.02 -32.77
N ILE A 50 6.70 -2.46 -31.88
CA ILE A 50 6.40 -2.86 -30.49
C ILE A 50 6.95 -1.87 -29.45
N SER A 51 7.90 -1.01 -29.83
CA SER A 51 8.67 -0.13 -28.93
C SER A 51 7.81 0.80 -28.09
N GLU A 52 6.78 1.40 -28.68
CA GLU A 52 5.85 2.31 -27.98
C GLU A 52 5.12 1.60 -26.83
N ILE A 53 4.75 0.33 -27.01
CA ILE A 53 4.02 -0.44 -26.00
C ILE A 53 4.94 -0.96 -24.91
N GLU A 54 6.19 -1.28 -25.23
CA GLU A 54 7.17 -1.60 -24.19
C GLU A 54 7.42 -0.39 -23.29
N ASN A 55 7.48 0.81 -23.87
CA ASN A 55 7.55 2.06 -23.11
C ASN A 55 6.27 2.30 -22.29
N GLU A 56 5.08 2.02 -22.84
CA GLU A 56 3.82 2.07 -22.09
C GLU A 56 3.75 1.07 -20.94
N ILE A 57 4.24 -0.16 -21.15
CA ILE A 57 4.34 -1.20 -20.11
C ILE A 57 5.21 -0.69 -18.98
N ASN A 58 6.42 -0.25 -19.30
CA ASN A 58 7.38 0.19 -18.31
C ASN A 58 6.89 1.44 -17.56
N SER A 59 6.28 2.39 -18.26
CA SER A 59 5.74 3.61 -17.63
C SER A 59 4.52 3.34 -16.74
N LYS A 60 3.57 2.49 -17.17
CA LYS A 60 2.39 2.13 -16.37
C LYS A 60 2.76 1.26 -15.17
N LEU A 61 3.70 0.33 -15.33
CA LEU A 61 4.25 -0.45 -14.21
C LEU A 61 4.96 0.46 -13.21
N ALA A 62 5.77 1.41 -13.69
CA ALA A 62 6.45 2.37 -12.83
C ALA A 62 5.47 3.32 -12.11
N ALA A 63 4.40 3.75 -12.79
CA ALA A 63 3.35 4.59 -12.20
C ALA A 63 2.56 3.83 -11.14
N ALA A 64 2.16 2.59 -11.42
CA ALA A 64 1.40 1.74 -10.50
C ALA A 64 2.25 1.20 -9.33
N SER A 65 3.58 1.28 -9.39
CA SER A 65 4.46 1.02 -8.24
C SER A 65 4.48 2.19 -7.24
N ARG A 66 4.12 3.41 -7.67
CA ARG A 66 4.22 4.60 -6.82
C ARG A 66 2.95 4.81 -5.99
N PRO A 67 3.07 4.90 -4.66
CA PRO A 67 1.92 5.13 -3.79
C PRO A 67 1.30 6.52 -4.05
N PRO A 68 -0.04 6.65 -4.05
CA PRO A 68 -0.70 7.93 -4.22
C PRO A 68 -0.34 8.88 -3.08
N LYS A 69 -0.30 10.18 -3.36
CA LYS A 69 -0.05 11.17 -2.31
C LYS A 69 -1.25 11.21 -1.36
N VAL A 70 -0.97 11.11 -0.06
CA VAL A 70 -2.00 11.30 0.98
C VAL A 70 -2.52 12.74 0.87
N LYS A 71 -3.84 12.90 0.78
CA LYS A 71 -4.50 14.21 0.78
C LYS A 71 -4.37 14.84 2.18
N THR A 72 -3.29 15.59 2.38
CA THR A 72 -3.03 16.29 3.65
C THR A 72 -3.88 17.56 3.81
N ASP A 73 -4.54 17.98 2.74
CA ASP A 73 -5.34 19.21 2.72
C ASP A 73 -6.53 19.12 3.67
N VAL A 74 -7.13 17.93 3.81
CA VAL A 74 -8.21 17.67 4.77
C VAL A 74 -7.73 17.82 6.21
N ILE A 75 -6.53 17.31 6.53
CA ILE A 75 -5.95 17.46 7.87
C ILE A 75 -5.62 18.92 8.13
N ARG A 76 -5.14 19.61 7.09
CA ARG A 76 -4.81 21.03 7.16
C ARG A 76 -6.07 21.87 7.36
N SER A 77 -7.17 21.61 6.65
CA SER A 77 -8.43 22.33 6.82
C SER A 77 -9.03 22.07 8.20
N LEU A 78 -9.04 20.82 8.66
CA LEU A 78 -9.50 20.45 10.02
C LEU A 78 -8.74 21.18 11.13
N ILE A 79 -7.46 21.52 10.92
CA ILE A 79 -6.63 22.24 11.89
C ILE A 79 -6.69 23.76 11.67
N ALA A 80 -6.83 24.22 10.42
CA ALA A 80 -6.80 25.64 10.06
C ALA A 80 -8.16 26.34 10.17
N GLU A 81 -9.28 25.64 10.01
CA GLU A 81 -10.64 26.20 10.15
C GLU A 81 -10.99 26.54 11.61
N SER A 82 -10.17 26.17 12.60
CA SER A 82 -10.45 26.50 14.00
C SER A 82 -9.19 26.75 14.84
N PRO A 83 -8.40 27.81 14.58
CA PRO A 83 -7.24 28.15 15.40
C PRO A 83 -7.65 28.55 16.84
N ASP A 84 -8.78 29.25 16.99
CA ASP A 84 -9.29 29.76 18.27
C ASP A 84 -10.44 28.92 18.88
N HIS A 85 -11.04 28.01 18.09
CA HIS A 85 -12.22 27.25 18.49
C HIS A 85 -12.09 25.73 18.41
N LEU A 86 -10.91 25.16 18.10
CA LEU A 86 -10.76 23.72 18.27
C LEU A 86 -10.92 23.43 19.77
N PRO A 87 -12.04 22.84 20.21
CA PRO A 87 -12.26 22.67 21.64
C PRO A 87 -11.12 21.80 22.16
N LYS A 88 -10.76 21.90 23.45
CA LYS A 88 -9.75 20.98 24.04
C LYS A 88 -10.04 19.51 23.70
N VAL A 89 -11.33 19.17 23.57
CA VAL A 89 -11.85 17.89 23.08
C VAL A 89 -11.40 17.56 21.64
N GLY A 90 -11.47 18.49 20.70
CA GLY A 90 -11.02 18.27 19.31
C GLY A 90 -9.52 18.02 19.20
N ILE A 91 -8.70 18.77 19.94
CA ILE A 91 -7.25 18.52 20.02
C ILE A 91 -6.98 17.13 20.60
N GLN A 92 -7.71 16.74 21.64
CA GLN A 92 -7.56 15.43 22.27
C GLN A 92 -8.00 14.29 21.33
N ASN A 93 -9.09 14.47 20.58
CA ASN A 93 -9.54 13.50 19.57
C ASN A 93 -8.47 13.29 18.50
N LEU A 94 -7.87 14.36 17.98
CA LEU A 94 -6.78 14.25 17.01
C LEU A 94 -5.55 13.53 17.58
N LYS A 95 -5.22 13.76 18.86
CA LYS A 95 -4.17 12.99 19.56
C LYS A 95 -4.53 11.51 19.64
N ASN A 96 -5.77 11.19 20.01
CA ASN A 96 -6.24 9.80 20.09
C ASN A 96 -6.14 9.11 18.72
N VAL A 97 -6.53 9.80 17.63
CA VAL A 97 -6.36 9.29 16.26
C VAL A 97 -4.89 9.05 15.94
N ALA A 98 -3.98 9.98 16.27
CA ALA A 98 -2.56 9.79 16.03
C ALA A 98 -2.00 8.58 16.79
N VAL A 99 -2.41 8.39 18.05
CA VAL A 99 -2.04 7.22 18.86
C VAL A 99 -2.60 5.94 18.25
N PHE A 100 -3.86 5.93 17.85
CA PHE A 100 -4.52 4.78 17.22
C PHE A 100 -3.84 4.36 15.91
N LEU A 101 -3.51 5.31 15.03
CA LEU A 101 -2.82 4.99 13.77
C LEU A 101 -1.44 4.37 14.03
N LYS A 102 -0.70 4.91 15.00
CA LYS A 102 0.59 4.34 15.41
C LYS A 102 0.42 2.94 16.01
N SER A 103 -0.54 2.73 16.91
CA SER A 103 -0.78 1.42 17.53
C SER A 103 -1.22 0.39 16.49
N GLN A 104 -2.09 0.76 15.54
CA GLN A 104 -2.50 -0.12 14.45
C GLN A 104 -1.33 -0.55 13.57
N ARG A 105 -0.45 0.39 13.20
CA ARG A 105 0.78 0.07 12.45
C ARG A 105 1.66 -0.91 13.23
N THR A 106 1.90 -0.63 14.51
CA THR A 106 2.76 -1.45 15.37
C THR A 106 2.17 -2.84 15.58
N TYR A 107 0.85 -2.94 15.74
CA TYR A 107 0.12 -4.21 15.84
C TYR A 107 0.30 -5.05 14.56
N ASN A 108 0.12 -4.44 13.39
CA ASN A 108 0.31 -5.14 12.11
C ASN A 108 1.76 -5.65 11.96
N GLU A 109 2.75 -4.82 12.32
CA GLU A 109 4.18 -5.22 12.31
C GLU A 109 4.46 -6.41 13.23
N LEU A 110 3.84 -6.44 14.41
CA LEU A 110 3.97 -7.55 15.36
C LEU A 110 3.33 -8.84 14.82
N ILE A 111 2.15 -8.74 14.20
CA ILE A 111 1.52 -9.90 13.56
C ILE A 111 2.39 -10.44 12.44
N GLU A 112 2.88 -9.59 11.54
CA GLU A 112 3.74 -10.02 10.42
C GLU A 112 5.01 -10.75 10.93
N ARG A 113 5.55 -10.36 12.09
CA ARG A 113 6.76 -10.95 12.67
C ARG A 113 6.51 -12.27 13.40
N TYR A 114 5.48 -12.33 14.24
CA TYR A 114 5.27 -13.47 15.15
C TYR A 114 4.23 -14.46 14.64
N ASN A 115 3.31 -14.02 13.78
CA ASN A 115 2.29 -14.86 13.15
C ASN A 115 2.13 -14.55 11.65
N PRO A 116 3.18 -14.76 10.84
CA PRO A 116 3.10 -14.55 9.40
C PRO A 116 2.07 -15.46 8.72
N GLY A 117 1.74 -16.61 9.33
CA GLY A 117 0.76 -17.56 8.80
C GLY A 117 -0.63 -16.96 8.61
N LEU A 118 -0.99 -15.94 9.39
CA LEU A 118 -2.28 -15.25 9.28
C LEU A 118 -2.40 -14.42 7.99
N THR A 119 -1.28 -13.91 7.47
CA THR A 119 -1.23 -13.04 6.29
C THR A 119 -0.72 -13.75 5.03
N MET A 120 -0.25 -14.99 5.15
CA MET A 120 0.27 -15.78 4.03
C MET A 120 -0.85 -16.35 3.17
N SER A 121 -0.57 -16.56 1.88
CA SER A 121 -1.45 -17.35 1.03
C SER A 121 -1.48 -18.82 1.50
N GLN A 122 -2.57 -19.52 1.20
CA GLN A 122 -2.71 -20.93 1.54
C GLN A 122 -1.59 -21.77 0.92
N GLU A 123 -1.22 -21.44 -0.32
CA GLU A 123 -0.18 -22.11 -1.09
C GLU A 123 1.21 -21.94 -0.45
N ASP A 124 1.55 -20.72 -0.02
CA ASP A 124 2.79 -20.46 0.70
C ASP A 124 2.82 -21.18 2.05
N ASN A 125 1.68 -21.26 2.73
CA ASN A 125 1.57 -21.92 4.03
C ASN A 125 1.79 -23.44 3.91
N VAL A 126 1.16 -24.08 2.91
CA VAL A 126 1.37 -25.50 2.61
C VAL A 126 2.83 -25.75 2.24
N SER A 127 3.44 -24.90 1.40
CA SER A 127 4.85 -25.00 1.02
C SER A 127 5.79 -24.89 2.21
N LYS A 128 5.62 -23.88 3.08
CA LYS A 128 6.46 -23.74 4.29
C LYS A 128 6.27 -24.90 5.26
N THR A 129 5.05 -25.41 5.41
CA THR A 129 4.76 -26.53 6.30
C THR A 129 5.37 -27.83 5.77
N ALA A 130 5.31 -28.08 4.46
CA ALA A 130 5.99 -29.19 3.81
C ALA A 130 7.51 -29.10 3.99
N ASN A 131 8.10 -27.92 3.81
CA ASN A 131 9.54 -27.72 4.01
C ASN A 131 9.99 -27.99 5.44
N ARG A 132 9.14 -27.76 6.47
CA ARG A 132 9.46 -28.10 7.87
C ARG A 132 9.70 -29.60 8.10
N VAL A 133 9.10 -30.45 7.26
CA VAL A 133 9.24 -31.91 7.32
C VAL A 133 10.11 -32.46 6.18
N GLY A 134 10.80 -31.59 5.43
CA GLY A 134 11.66 -32.01 4.32
C GLY A 134 10.91 -32.44 3.05
N LEU A 135 9.62 -32.12 2.93
CA LEU A 135 8.80 -32.40 1.75
C LEU A 135 8.73 -31.17 0.83
N GLN A 136 8.68 -31.40 -0.48
CA GLN A 136 8.54 -30.35 -1.49
C GLN A 136 7.19 -30.45 -2.19
N VAL A 137 6.45 -29.34 -2.22
CA VAL A 137 5.12 -29.27 -2.86
C VAL A 137 5.29 -29.13 -4.38
N PRO A 138 4.56 -29.91 -5.19
CA PRO A 138 4.54 -29.75 -6.65
C PRO A 138 3.98 -28.37 -7.05
N LYS A 139 4.47 -27.82 -8.16
CA LYS A 139 3.94 -26.57 -8.76
C LYS A 139 2.94 -26.88 -9.87
#